data_AF-A0A7C7MHD9-F1
#
_entry.id   AF-A0A7C7MHD9-F1
#
_cell.length_a   1.000
_cell.length_b   1.000
_cell.length_c   1.000
_cell.angle_alpha   90.00
_cell.angle_beta   90.00
_cell.angle_gamma   90.00
#
_symmetry.space_group_name_H-M   'P 1'
#
loop_
_entity.id
_entity.type
_entity.pdbx_description
1 polymer ?
#
loop_
_entity_poly.entity_id
_entity_poly.type
_entity_poly.pdbx_seq_one_letter_code
_entity_poly.pdbx_strand_id
1 'polypeptide(L)'
;MASTVLILEDDPHTVEVVQLYLRRDGHHVLSATDGIAGLSLAREAQPDLIILDLMLPGMDGLEICRILRQEPDVPIVMLTARADEENRLAGLDLGADDYVTKPFSPRELAARIRAVLRRSARDELEGGAARLDYESISMEMRQRTVHVDETQIHLTPT
;
A
#
# COMPACT_ATOMS: atom_id res chain seq x y z
N MET A 1 -0.77 16.46 5.64
CA MET A 1 0.70 16.29 5.54
C MET A 1 0.99 15.92 4.09
N ALA A 2 2.14 16.33 3.56
CA ALA A 2 2.54 15.93 2.21
C ALA A 2 3.03 14.47 2.28
N SER A 3 2.34 13.58 1.55
CA SER A 3 2.72 12.16 1.42
C SER A 3 3.41 11.91 0.08
N THR A 4 4.33 10.96 0.05
CA THR A 4 4.96 10.44 -1.18
C THR A 4 4.11 9.32 -1.75
N VAL A 5 3.63 9.51 -2.97
CA VAL A 5 2.87 8.50 -3.72
C VAL A 5 3.71 8.00 -4.89
N LEU A 6 3.85 6.69 -5.02
CA LEU A 6 4.52 6.05 -6.15
C LEU A 6 3.48 5.51 -7.14
N ILE A 7 3.59 5.89 -8.41
CA ILE A 7 2.75 5.37 -9.50
C ILE A 7 3.54 4.35 -10.32
N LEU A 8 3.02 3.13 -10.42
CA LEU A 8 3.53 2.08 -11.29
C LEU A 8 2.55 1.89 -12.45
N GLU A 9 2.84 2.55 -13.58
CA GLU A 9 1.96 2.65 -14.75
C GLU A 9 2.79 2.94 -16.00
N ASP A 10 2.56 2.21 -17.09
CA ASP A 10 3.31 2.35 -18.34
C ASP A 10 2.70 3.38 -19.30
N ASP A 11 1.40 3.70 -19.18
CA ASP A 11 0.76 4.76 -19.97
C ASP A 11 1.14 6.16 -19.45
N PRO A 12 1.94 6.93 -20.21
CA PRO A 12 2.40 8.26 -19.79
C PRO A 12 1.24 9.26 -19.62
N HIS A 13 0.14 9.09 -20.36
CA HIS A 13 -1.03 9.97 -20.22
C HIS A 13 -1.75 9.73 -18.91
N THR A 14 -1.92 8.47 -18.52
CA THR A 14 -2.46 8.10 -17.21
C THR A 14 -1.56 8.65 -16.10
N VAL A 15 -0.24 8.44 -16.19
CA VAL A 15 0.72 8.98 -15.21
C VAL A 15 0.61 10.51 -15.10
N GLU A 16 0.63 11.23 -16.21
CA GLU A 16 0.57 12.70 -16.22
C GLU A 16 -0.70 13.23 -15.54
N VAL A 17 -1.86 12.66 -15.89
CA VAL A 17 -3.15 13.06 -15.32
C VAL A 17 -3.18 12.78 -13.82
N VAL A 18 -2.75 11.61 -13.37
CA VAL A 18 -2.74 11.26 -11.94
C VAL A 18 -1.75 12.15 -11.17
N GLN A 19 -0.54 12.36 -11.70
CA GLN A 19 0.46 13.26 -11.10
C GLN A 19 -0.08 14.68 -10.91
N LEU A 20 -0.78 15.23 -11.91
CA LEU A 20 -1.35 16.58 -11.83
C LEU A 20 -2.32 16.72 -10.65
N TYR A 21 -3.22 15.76 -10.47
CA TYR A 21 -4.22 15.79 -9.39
C TYR A 21 -3.59 15.58 -8.01
N LEU A 22 -2.67 14.63 -7.88
CA LEU A 22 -2.02 14.36 -6.60
C LEU A 22 -1.08 15.48 -6.15
N ARG A 23 -0.33 16.08 -7.08
CA ARG A 23 0.50 17.26 -6.79
C ARG A 23 -0.35 18.46 -6.37
N ARG A 24 -1.52 18.65 -7.02
CA ARG A 24 -2.48 19.69 -6.62
C ARG A 24 -3.01 19.50 -5.19
N ASP A 25 -3.12 18.25 -4.75
CA ASP A 25 -3.50 17.90 -3.37
C ASP A 25 -2.31 17.99 -2.38
N GLY A 26 -1.12 18.37 -2.85
CA GLY A 26 0.06 18.60 -2.02
C GLY A 26 0.95 17.36 -1.80
N HIS A 27 0.73 16.28 -2.57
CA HIS A 27 1.56 15.07 -2.50
C HIS A 27 2.84 15.19 -3.34
N HIS A 28 3.90 14.55 -2.87
CA HIS A 28 5.07 14.26 -3.71
C HIS A 28 4.75 13.02 -4.54
N VAL A 29 5.11 13.02 -5.83
CA VAL A 29 4.74 11.92 -6.73
C VAL A 29 5.95 11.42 -7.49
N LEU A 30 6.24 10.14 -7.29
CA LEU A 30 7.23 9.36 -8.01
C LEU A 30 6.50 8.48 -9.03
N SER A 31 7.20 8.05 -10.08
CA SER A 31 6.62 7.12 -11.05
C SER A 31 7.67 6.20 -11.67
N ALA A 32 7.26 4.97 -11.99
CA ALA A 32 8.01 4.06 -12.84
C ALA A 32 7.05 3.41 -13.85
N THR A 33 7.58 3.12 -15.04
CA THR A 33 6.81 2.59 -16.19
C THR A 33 7.01 1.08 -16.39
N ASP A 34 7.72 0.42 -15.48
CA ASP A 34 8.09 -0.99 -15.53
C ASP A 34 8.03 -1.58 -14.12
N GLY A 35 7.61 -2.84 -14.03
CA GLY A 35 7.39 -3.51 -12.75
C GLY A 35 8.67 -3.73 -11.93
N ILE A 36 9.79 -4.05 -12.57
CA ILE A 36 11.08 -4.31 -11.91
C ILE A 36 11.68 -3.00 -11.38
N ALA A 37 11.67 -1.96 -12.23
CA ALA A 37 12.09 -0.61 -11.83
C ALA A 37 11.18 -0.07 -10.73
N GLY A 38 9.87 -0.30 -10.84
CA GLY A 38 8.86 0.11 -9.88
C GLY A 38 9.05 -0.50 -8.50
N LEU A 39 9.26 -1.82 -8.44
CA LEU A 39 9.54 -2.53 -7.19
C LEU A 39 10.85 -2.05 -6.55
N SER A 40 11.88 -1.82 -7.37
CA SER A 40 13.16 -1.29 -6.87
C SER A 40 13.00 0.11 -6.26
N LEU A 41 12.25 0.99 -6.96
CA LEU A 41 11.95 2.34 -6.49
C LEU A 41 11.07 2.34 -5.24
N ALA A 42 10.11 1.41 -5.13
CA ALA A 42 9.28 1.26 -3.94
C ALA A 42 10.12 0.98 -2.69
N ARG A 43 11.13 0.11 -2.82
CA ARG A 43 12.05 -0.24 -1.72
C ARG A 43 12.98 0.91 -1.34
N GLU A 44 13.47 1.65 -2.31
CA GLU A 44 14.40 2.77 -2.09
C GLU A 44 13.68 3.99 -1.49
N ALA A 45 12.54 4.37 -2.07
CA ALA A 45 11.84 5.58 -1.72
C ALA A 45 10.89 5.44 -0.53
N GLN A 46 10.50 4.20 -0.17
CA GLN A 46 9.54 3.90 0.89
C GLN A 46 8.31 4.81 0.85
N PRO A 47 7.52 4.76 -0.23
CA PRO A 47 6.37 5.65 -0.40
C PRO A 47 5.28 5.38 0.64
N ASP A 48 4.47 6.39 0.93
CA ASP A 48 3.32 6.27 1.83
C ASP A 48 2.12 5.59 1.16
N LEU A 49 2.10 5.49 -0.17
CA LEU A 49 1.10 4.77 -0.95
C LEU A 49 1.64 4.42 -2.34
N ILE A 50 1.23 3.26 -2.86
CA ILE A 50 1.53 2.82 -4.22
C ILE A 50 0.23 2.75 -5.03
N ILE A 51 0.24 3.35 -6.22
CA ILE A 51 -0.77 3.11 -7.26
C ILE A 51 -0.15 2.11 -8.22
N LEU A 52 -0.86 1.01 -8.51
CA LEU A 52 -0.31 -0.11 -9.25
C LEU A 52 -1.24 -0.55 -10.39
N ASP A 53 -0.79 -0.46 -11.64
CA ASP A 53 -1.41 -1.22 -12.73
C ASP A 53 -0.96 -2.69 -12.66
N LEU A 54 -1.90 -3.59 -12.95
CA LEU A 54 -1.62 -5.01 -13.10
C LEU A 54 -0.90 -5.33 -14.41
N MET A 55 -1.11 -4.52 -15.46
CA MET A 55 -0.56 -4.76 -16.79
C MET A 55 0.72 -3.96 -17.04
N LEU A 56 1.75 -4.19 -16.20
CA LEU A 56 3.05 -3.56 -16.40
C LEU A 56 3.98 -4.41 -17.27
N PRO A 57 4.88 -3.79 -18.05
CA PRO A 57 6.00 -4.51 -18.61
C PRO A 57 6.96 -4.97 -17.51
N GLY A 58 7.73 -6.02 -17.82
CA GLY A 58 8.78 -6.57 -16.95
C GLY A 58 8.28 -7.50 -15.85
N MET A 59 7.27 -7.10 -15.08
CA MET A 59 6.69 -7.90 -13.99
C MET A 59 5.20 -7.61 -13.82
N ASP A 60 4.40 -8.66 -13.64
CA ASP A 60 2.96 -8.55 -13.45
C ASP A 60 2.62 -7.89 -12.10
N GLY A 61 1.63 -6.99 -12.08
CA GLY A 61 1.32 -6.23 -10.87
C GLY A 61 0.78 -7.09 -9.72
N LEU A 62 0.15 -8.25 -9.96
CA LEU A 62 -0.22 -9.15 -8.87
C LEU A 62 1.02 -9.76 -8.20
N GLU A 63 2.06 -10.05 -8.99
CA GLU A 63 3.34 -10.50 -8.46
C GLU A 63 4.05 -9.40 -7.66
N ILE A 64 4.05 -8.16 -8.15
CA ILE A 64 4.57 -7.01 -7.40
C ILE A 64 3.83 -6.86 -6.07
N CYS A 65 2.50 -6.89 -6.08
CA CYS A 65 1.67 -6.79 -4.88
C CYS A 65 2.02 -7.90 -3.88
N ARG A 66 2.14 -9.15 -4.34
CA ARG A 66 2.53 -10.29 -3.49
C ARG A 66 3.91 -10.11 -2.86
N ILE A 67 4.88 -9.57 -3.60
CA ILE A 67 6.23 -9.31 -3.07
C ILE A 67 6.17 -8.21 -2.01
N LEU A 68 5.52 -7.08 -2.31
CA LEU A 68 5.40 -5.96 -1.38
C LEU A 68 4.67 -6.33 -0.09
N ARG A 69 3.75 -7.28 -0.12
CA ARG A 69 3.04 -7.78 1.07
C ARG A 69 3.89 -8.66 1.98
N GLN A 70 5.10 -9.03 1.56
CA GLN A 70 6.12 -9.65 2.41
C GLN A 70 7.07 -8.63 3.05
N GLU A 71 6.90 -7.34 2.73
CA GLU A 71 7.72 -6.21 3.16
C GLU A 71 6.91 -5.30 4.12
N PRO A 72 7.48 -4.20 4.67
CA PRO A 72 6.72 -3.27 5.51
C PRO A 72 5.44 -2.79 4.82
N ASP A 73 4.35 -2.73 5.59
CA ASP A 73 3.00 -2.60 5.06
C ASP A 73 2.79 -1.21 4.43
N VAL A 74 2.93 -1.15 3.11
CA VAL A 74 2.62 0.04 2.31
C VAL A 74 1.22 -0.10 1.71
N PRO A 75 0.36 0.92 1.80
CA PRO A 75 -0.95 0.89 1.17
C PRO A 75 -0.86 0.79 -0.35
N ILE A 76 -1.63 -0.11 -0.97
CA ILE A 76 -1.65 -0.33 -2.42
C ILE A 76 -3.06 -0.09 -2.97
N VAL A 77 -3.17 0.83 -3.92
CA VAL A 77 -4.38 1.07 -4.71
C VAL A 77 -4.16 0.54 -6.12
N MET A 78 -4.91 -0.49 -6.50
CA MET A 78 -4.83 -1.03 -7.86
C MET A 78 -5.58 -0.12 -8.84
N LEU A 79 -4.96 0.17 -9.99
CA LEU A 79 -5.54 0.97 -11.08
C LEU A 79 -5.37 0.23 -12.40
N THR A 80 -6.40 -0.48 -12.86
CA THR A 80 -6.23 -1.37 -14.03
C THR A 80 -7.49 -1.50 -14.88
N ALA A 81 -7.33 -1.92 -16.14
CA ALA A 81 -8.45 -2.23 -17.03
C ALA A 81 -9.03 -3.65 -16.81
N ARG A 82 -8.32 -4.51 -16.07
CA ARG A 82 -8.76 -5.90 -15.79
C ARG A 82 -9.88 -5.97 -14.74
N ALA A 83 -11.07 -5.55 -15.12
CA ALA A 83 -12.23 -5.42 -14.24
C ALA A 83 -12.97 -6.74 -13.90
N ASP A 84 -12.43 -7.90 -14.29
CA ASP A 84 -13.07 -9.19 -13.99
C ASP A 84 -13.05 -9.50 -12.49
N GLU A 85 -14.17 -10.03 -12.01
CA GLU A 85 -14.44 -10.26 -10.58
C GLU A 85 -13.36 -11.12 -9.93
N GLU A 86 -12.81 -12.10 -10.65
CA GLU A 86 -11.71 -12.96 -10.19
C GLU A 86 -10.45 -12.15 -9.88
N ASN A 87 -10.04 -11.23 -10.75
CA ASN A 87 -8.85 -10.39 -10.51
C ASN A 87 -9.09 -9.34 -9.42
N ARG A 88 -10.32 -8.84 -9.28
CA ARG A 88 -10.68 -7.91 -8.20
C ARG A 88 -10.67 -8.60 -6.83
N LEU A 89 -11.23 -9.80 -6.73
CA LEU A 89 -11.19 -10.63 -5.53
C LEU A 89 -9.76 -11.02 -5.21
N ALA A 90 -8.99 -11.50 -6.19
CA ALA A 90 -7.59 -11.85 -6.00
C ALA A 90 -6.75 -10.65 -5.53
N GLY A 91 -6.97 -9.45 -6.06
CA GLY A 91 -6.28 -8.24 -5.61
C GLY A 91 -6.59 -7.87 -4.16
N LEU A 92 -7.85 -8.00 -3.74
CA LEU A 92 -8.27 -7.77 -2.36
C LEU A 92 -7.76 -8.87 -1.40
N ASP A 93 -7.79 -10.14 -1.84
CA ASP A 93 -7.29 -11.28 -1.06
C ASP A 93 -5.75 -11.24 -0.90
N LEU A 94 -5.05 -10.73 -1.91
CA LEU A 94 -3.61 -10.44 -1.87
C LEU A 94 -3.29 -9.18 -1.05
N GLY A 95 -4.31 -8.48 -0.55
CA GLY A 95 -4.16 -7.41 0.41
C GLY A 95 -4.20 -6.00 -0.17
N ALA A 96 -4.62 -5.76 -1.42
CA ALA A 96 -4.82 -4.38 -1.90
C ALA A 96 -5.83 -3.63 -1.02
N ASP A 97 -5.55 -2.34 -0.77
CA ASP A 97 -6.35 -1.50 0.13
C ASP A 97 -7.58 -0.89 -0.57
N ASP A 98 -7.45 -0.64 -1.87
CA ASP A 98 -8.57 -0.24 -2.75
C ASP A 98 -8.28 -0.68 -4.20
N TYR A 99 -9.33 -0.65 -5.01
CA TYR A 99 -9.31 -1.08 -6.40
C TYR A 99 -10.12 -0.14 -7.28
N VAL A 100 -9.50 0.38 -8.34
CA VAL A 100 -10.10 1.32 -9.30
C VAL A 100 -9.94 0.79 -10.71
N THR A 101 -11.06 0.66 -11.43
CA THR A 101 -11.06 0.22 -12.84
C THR A 101 -10.81 1.38 -13.79
N LYS A 102 -10.07 1.15 -14.87
CA LYS A 102 -10.02 2.04 -16.05
C LYS A 102 -11.27 1.81 -16.93
N PRO A 103 -11.90 2.86 -17.51
CA PRO A 103 -11.61 4.27 -17.33
C PRO A 103 -12.06 4.80 -15.96
N PHE A 104 -11.32 5.75 -15.41
CA PHE A 104 -11.57 6.32 -14.08
C PHE A 104 -11.73 7.83 -14.12
N SER A 105 -12.36 8.39 -13.09
CA SER A 105 -12.35 9.82 -12.84
C SER A 105 -11.11 10.20 -12.03
N PRO A 106 -10.23 11.11 -12.49
CA PRO A 106 -9.06 11.54 -11.73
C PRO A 106 -9.41 12.11 -10.36
N ARG A 107 -10.57 12.78 -10.26
CA ARG A 107 -11.10 13.30 -8.99
C ARG A 107 -11.50 12.19 -8.03
N GLU A 108 -12.08 11.11 -8.55
CA GLU A 108 -12.46 9.96 -7.73
C GLU A 108 -11.21 9.23 -7.22
N LEU A 109 -10.24 8.96 -8.10
CA LEU A 109 -8.99 8.33 -7.71
C LEU A 109 -8.26 9.13 -6.62
N ALA A 110 -8.14 10.45 -6.78
CA ALA A 110 -7.56 11.32 -5.76
C ALA A 110 -8.33 11.25 -4.42
N ALA A 111 -9.68 11.19 -4.46
CA ALA A 111 -10.49 11.04 -3.25
C ALA A 111 -10.26 9.70 -2.53
N ARG A 112 -10.13 8.61 -3.28
CA ARG A 112 -9.81 7.28 -2.75
C ARG A 112 -8.43 7.24 -2.12
N ILE A 113 -7.42 7.78 -2.80
CA ILE A 113 -6.05 7.90 -2.27
C ILE A 113 -6.02 8.66 -0.95
N ARG A 114 -6.72 9.80 -0.86
CA ARG A 114 -6.86 10.54 0.41
C ARG A 114 -7.53 9.72 1.50
N ALA A 115 -8.51 8.88 1.17
CA ALA A 115 -9.19 8.03 2.14
C ALA A 115 -8.27 6.91 2.66
N VAL A 116 -7.50 6.27 1.78
CA VAL A 116 -6.51 5.24 2.12
C VAL A 116 -5.41 5.84 3.00
N LEU A 117 -4.75 6.92 2.57
CA LEU A 117 -3.70 7.60 3.35
C LEU A 117 -4.18 8.02 4.74
N ARG A 118 -5.43 8.51 4.86
CA ARG A 118 -6.02 8.86 6.16
C ARG A 118 -6.23 7.64 7.07
N ARG A 119 -6.60 6.49 6.50
CA ARG A 119 -6.76 5.24 7.24
C ARG A 119 -5.39 4.75 7.73
N SER A 120 -4.40 4.71 6.86
CA SER A 120 -3.03 4.28 7.21
C SER A 120 -2.43 5.16 8.30
N ALA A 121 -2.58 6.49 8.22
CA ALA A 121 -2.15 7.41 9.27
C ALA A 121 -2.89 7.19 10.61
N ARG A 122 -4.18 6.81 10.58
CA ARG A 122 -4.90 6.43 11.80
C ARG A 122 -4.40 5.11 12.36
N ASP A 123 -4.18 4.11 11.52
CA ASP A 123 -3.65 2.80 11.92
C ASP A 123 -2.21 2.92 12.47
N GLU A 124 -1.45 3.94 12.06
CA GLU A 124 -0.17 4.32 12.66
C GLU A 124 -0.33 5.01 14.02
N LEU A 125 -1.24 5.99 14.13
CA LEU A 125 -1.49 6.73 15.37
C LEU A 125 -2.10 5.83 16.46
N GLU A 126 -3.07 5.00 16.09
CA GLU A 126 -3.71 3.99 16.95
C GLU A 126 -2.78 2.79 17.16
N GLY A 127 -1.97 2.44 16.15
CA GLY A 127 -0.92 1.41 16.24
C GLY A 127 0.29 1.81 17.08
N GLY A 128 0.49 3.10 17.36
CA GLY A 128 1.39 3.57 18.42
C GLY A 128 0.94 3.13 19.83
N ALA A 129 -0.32 2.70 19.97
CA ALA A 129 -0.86 2.04 21.15
C ALA A 129 -0.95 0.51 21.02
N ALA A 130 -0.26 -0.12 20.06
CA ALA A 130 -0.22 -1.58 19.87
C ALA A 130 0.60 -2.33 20.95
N ARG A 131 0.74 -1.72 22.13
CA ARG A 131 1.26 -2.32 23.34
C ARG A 131 0.08 -2.59 24.27
N LEU A 132 -0.27 -3.86 24.45
CA LEU A 132 -1.24 -4.27 25.45
C LEU A 132 -0.48 -4.62 26.71
N ASP A 133 -0.62 -3.80 27.74
CA ASP A 133 -0.09 -4.09 29.08
C ASP A 133 -1.23 -4.60 29.98
N TYR A 134 -1.09 -5.79 30.54
CA TYR A 134 -2.00 -6.38 31.51
C TYR A 134 -1.20 -7.14 32.58
N GLU A 135 -1.18 -6.61 33.81
CA GLU A 135 -0.36 -7.14 34.92
C GLU A 135 1.11 -7.29 34.52
N SER A 136 1.67 -8.51 34.55
CA SER A 136 3.03 -8.80 34.10
C SER A 136 3.12 -9.03 32.59
N ILE A 137 2.02 -9.07 31.86
CA ILE A 137 2.01 -9.37 30.44
C ILE A 137 2.09 -8.06 29.66
N SER A 138 3.10 -7.92 28.80
CA SER A 138 3.11 -6.89 27.77
C SER A 138 3.16 -7.54 26.39
N MET A 139 2.32 -7.08 25.47
CA MET A 139 2.27 -7.61 24.11
C MET A 139 2.51 -6.50 23.11
N GLU A 140 3.49 -6.67 22.23
CA GLU A 140 3.66 -5.82 21.06
C GLU A 140 3.01 -6.51 19.86
N MET A 141 1.78 -6.09 19.56
CA MET A 141 0.94 -6.73 18.55
C MET A 141 1.58 -6.71 17.16
N ARG A 142 2.42 -5.71 16.86
CA ARG A 142 3.16 -5.59 15.59
C ARG A 142 4.37 -6.51 15.49
N GLN A 143 5.16 -6.62 16.56
CA GLN A 143 6.30 -7.55 16.57
C GLN A 143 5.86 -9.00 16.82
N ARG A 144 4.58 -9.21 17.15
CA ARG A 144 4.03 -10.49 17.62
C ARG A 144 4.85 -11.04 18.79
N THR A 145 5.41 -10.14 19.60
CA THR A 145 6.17 -10.47 20.79
C THR A 145 5.28 -10.30 21.99
N VAL A 146 5.42 -11.23 22.92
CA VAL A 146 4.77 -11.17 24.21
C VAL A 146 5.88 -11.29 25.25
N HIS A 147 5.84 -10.45 26.25
CA HIS A 147 6.69 -10.53 27.42
C HIS A 147 5.82 -10.85 28.63
N VAL A 148 6.34 -11.69 29.51
CA VAL A 148 5.84 -11.86 30.88
C VAL A 148 6.94 -11.35 31.80
N ASP A 149 6.62 -10.36 32.60
CA ASP A 149 7.56 -9.46 33.28
C ASP A 149 8.49 -8.80 32.26
N GLU A 150 9.78 -9.18 32.27
CA GLU A 150 10.79 -8.71 31.31
C GLU A 150 11.22 -9.83 30.32
N THR A 151 10.64 -11.03 30.43
CA THR A 151 11.05 -12.19 29.63
C THR A 151 10.13 -12.36 28.42
N GLN A 152 10.70 -12.28 27.22
CA GLN A 152 9.98 -12.58 25.99
C GLN A 152 9.60 -14.06 25.93
N ILE A 153 8.32 -14.35 25.69
CA ILE A 153 7.77 -15.69 25.49
C ILE A 153 7.41 -15.92 24.03
N HIS A 154 7.71 -17.12 23.53
CA HIS A 154 7.36 -17.54 22.18
C HIS A 154 5.99 -18.22 22.21
N LEU A 155 5.03 -17.71 21.44
CA LEU A 155 3.72 -18.34 21.29
C LEU A 155 3.79 -19.38 20.16
N THR A 156 3.40 -20.62 20.43
CA THR A 156 3.22 -21.63 19.38
C THR A 156 1.98 -21.33 18.55
N PRO A 157 2.04 -21.38 17.20
CA PRO A 157 0.84 -21.29 16.37
C PRO A 157 -0.15 -22.40 16.74
N THR A 158 -1.45 -22.07 16.79
CA THR A 158 -2.53 -23.05 16.97
C THR A 158 -3.20 -23.35 15.64
#